data_AF-A0A552Z807-F1
#
_entry.id   AF-A0A552Z807-F1
#
_cell.length_a   1.000
_cell.length_b   1.000
_cell.length_c   1.000
_cell.angle_alpha   90.00
_cell.angle_beta   90.00
_cell.angle_gamma   90.00
#
_symmetry.space_group_name_H-M   'P 1'
#
loop_
_entity.id
_entity.type
_entity.pdbx_description
1 polymer ?
#
loop_
_entity_poly.entity_id
_entity_poly.type
_entity_poly.pdbx_seq_one_letter_code
_entity_poly.pdbx_strand_id
1 'polypeptide(L)'
;MKGKKAQENRNRRHQRLIRFNDEENDYINAKVEASPFHNFQNFARILLITGEVHFTDYSELKRLNFEVNRIGNNINQLAKLAHEFQEISPADIQQLQTQMADLTTLVSEQLKQVKKEERRL
;
A
#
# COMPACT_ATOMS: atom_id res chain seq x y z
N MET A 1 -15.15 49.91 5.19
CA MET A 1 -15.06 49.07 6.41
C MET A 1 -15.60 47.69 6.08
N LYS A 2 -14.76 46.66 6.00
CA LYS A 2 -15.25 45.26 5.85
C LYS A 2 -15.71 44.79 7.23
N GLY A 3 -17.01 44.54 7.37
CA GLY A 3 -17.64 44.14 8.63
C GLY A 3 -16.95 42.93 9.24
N LYS A 4 -16.53 43.05 10.51
CA LYS A 4 -16.15 41.91 11.35
C LYS A 4 -17.36 40.97 11.38
N LYS A 5 -17.26 39.80 10.74
CA LYS A 5 -18.24 38.72 10.95
C LYS A 5 -18.19 38.36 12.43
N ALA A 6 -19.29 38.60 13.14
CA ALA A 6 -19.48 38.12 14.49
C ALA A 6 -19.18 36.62 14.51
N GLN A 7 -18.28 36.19 15.38
CA GLN A 7 -17.96 34.77 15.53
C GLN A 7 -19.19 34.09 16.11
N GLU A 8 -20.02 33.52 15.23
CA GLU A 8 -21.23 32.80 15.63
C GLU A 8 -20.85 31.73 16.66
N ASN A 9 -21.48 31.79 17.82
CA ASN A 9 -21.23 30.88 18.93
C ASN A 9 -21.84 29.50 18.62
N ARG A 10 -21.23 28.79 17.67
CA ARG A 10 -21.62 27.44 17.25
C ARG A 10 -20.85 26.41 18.08
N ASN A 11 -21.46 25.28 18.37
CA ASN A 11 -20.79 24.15 19.03
C ASN A 11 -19.63 23.58 18.19
N ARG A 12 -19.69 23.74 16.85
CA ARG A 12 -18.66 23.26 15.91
C ARG A 12 -17.98 24.48 15.27
N ARG A 13 -16.92 24.98 15.90
CA ARG A 13 -16.26 26.25 15.53
C ARG A 13 -15.16 26.11 14.47
N HIS A 14 -14.57 24.93 14.31
CA HIS A 14 -13.47 24.71 13.38
C HIS A 14 -13.99 24.39 11.98
N GLN A 15 -13.60 25.20 11.00
CA GLN A 15 -13.91 24.99 9.59
C GLN A 15 -12.69 24.39 8.86
N ARG A 16 -12.92 23.35 8.07
CA ARG A 16 -11.94 22.80 7.12
C ARG A 16 -12.54 22.91 5.72
N LEU A 17 -11.78 23.46 4.78
CA LEU A 17 -12.19 23.56 3.38
C LEU A 17 -11.65 22.35 2.62
N ILE A 18 -12.53 21.71 1.85
CA ILE A 18 -12.20 20.64 0.92
C ILE A 18 -12.65 21.13 -0.45
N ARG A 19 -11.81 20.94 -1.47
CA ARG A 19 -12.12 21.31 -2.85
C ARG A 19 -12.31 20.04 -3.64
N PHE A 20 -13.29 20.04 -4.53
CA PHE A 20 -13.61 18.96 -5.45
C PHE A 20 -13.67 19.53 -6.86
N ASN A 21 -13.30 18.74 -7.85
CA ASN A 21 -13.70 19.01 -9.23
C ASN A 21 -15.19 18.63 -9.44
N ASP A 22 -15.74 18.92 -10.63
CA ASP A 22 -17.17 18.71 -10.91
C ASP A 22 -17.57 17.23 -10.76
N GLU A 23 -16.78 16.30 -11.30
CA GLU A 23 -17.04 14.85 -11.24
C GLU A 23 -17.01 14.31 -9.80
N GLU A 24 -16.01 14.73 -9.02
CA GLU A 24 -15.88 14.37 -7.60
C GLU A 24 -17.06 14.90 -6.79
N ASN A 25 -17.51 16.13 -7.07
CA ASN A 25 -18.62 16.75 -6.37
C ASN A 25 -19.94 16.03 -6.68
N ASP A 26 -20.20 15.70 -7.94
CA ASP A 26 -21.39 14.95 -8.35
C ASP A 26 -21.43 13.56 -7.74
N TYR A 27 -20.28 12.87 -7.73
CA TYR A 27 -20.15 11.57 -7.07
C TYR A 27 -20.44 11.64 -5.57
N ILE A 28 -19.91 12.66 -4.89
CA ILE A 28 -20.16 12.87 -3.45
C ILE A 28 -21.63 13.19 -3.20
N ASN A 29 -22.26 14.02 -4.03
CA ASN A 29 -23.68 14.36 -3.88
C ASN A 29 -24.56 13.12 -3.99
N ALA A 30 -24.30 12.26 -4.98
CA ALA A 30 -25.00 10.98 -5.12
C ALA A 30 -24.82 10.08 -3.88
N LYS A 31 -23.61 10.05 -3.29
CA LYS A 31 -23.36 9.33 -2.04
C LYS A 31 -24.09 9.92 -0.84
N VAL A 32 -24.14 11.24 -0.73
CA VAL A 32 -24.87 11.93 0.34
C VAL A 32 -26.36 11.63 0.23
N GLU A 33 -26.93 11.70 -0.96
CA GLU A 33 -28.34 11.38 -1.23
C GLU A 33 -28.69 9.92 -0.92
N ALA A 34 -27.81 8.99 -1.27
CA ALA A 34 -27.98 7.57 -0.96
C ALA A 34 -27.75 7.24 0.53
N SER A 35 -27.17 8.17 1.30
CA SER A 35 -26.90 7.97 2.72
C SER A 35 -28.11 8.35 3.59
N PRO A 36 -28.22 7.83 4.82
CA PRO A 36 -29.22 8.32 5.79
C PRO A 36 -28.95 9.76 6.26
N PHE A 37 -27.90 10.43 5.75
CA PHE A 37 -27.53 11.78 6.13
C PHE A 37 -27.96 12.79 5.06
N HIS A 38 -28.95 13.61 5.39
CA HIS A 38 -29.54 14.58 4.45
C HIS A 38 -28.68 15.82 4.13
N ASN A 39 -27.39 15.83 4.50
CA ASN A 39 -26.47 16.92 4.12
C ASN A 39 -24.99 16.50 4.20
N PHE A 40 -24.18 17.15 3.36
CA PHE A 40 -22.73 16.94 3.27
C PHE A 40 -22.00 17.14 4.60
N GLN A 41 -22.39 18.14 5.41
CA GLN A 41 -21.73 18.43 6.69
C GLN A 41 -21.81 17.27 7.69
N ASN A 42 -22.94 16.55 7.74
CA ASN A 42 -23.10 15.37 8.58
C ASN A 42 -22.40 14.16 7.97
N PHE A 43 -22.58 13.93 6.68
CA PHE A 43 -21.94 12.84 5.94
C PHE A 43 -20.41 12.88 6.08
N ALA A 44 -19.78 14.00 5.71
CA ALA A 44 -18.33 14.16 5.75
C ALA A 44 -17.80 14.09 7.18
N ARG A 45 -18.48 14.69 8.16
CA ARG A 45 -18.03 14.66 9.55
C ARG A 45 -18.04 13.25 10.13
N ILE A 46 -19.11 12.48 9.90
CA ILE A 46 -19.19 11.10 10.38
C ILE A 46 -18.10 10.28 9.70
N LEU A 47 -17.99 10.33 8.38
CA LEU A 47 -16.96 9.61 7.64
C LEU A 47 -15.54 9.98 8.06
N LEU A 48 -15.24 11.25 8.33
CA LEU A 48 -13.92 11.68 8.81
C LEU A 48 -13.61 11.27 10.25
N ILE A 49 -14.62 10.99 11.07
CA ILE A 49 -14.46 10.56 12.47
C ILE A 49 -14.46 9.04 12.59
N THR A 50 -15.35 8.36 11.87
CA THR A 50 -15.58 6.92 11.96
C THR A 50 -14.89 6.12 10.85
N GLY A 51 -14.49 6.78 9.77
CA GLY A 51 -13.84 6.11 8.65
C GLY A 51 -12.53 5.47 9.09
N GLU A 52 -12.36 4.21 8.75
CA GLU A 52 -11.09 3.52 8.90
C GLU A 52 -10.18 3.90 7.74
N VAL A 53 -8.95 4.30 8.05
CA VAL A 53 -7.91 4.49 7.04
C VAL A 53 -7.13 3.19 6.93
N HIS A 54 -7.39 2.42 5.87
CA HIS A 54 -6.57 1.26 5.57
C HIS A 54 -5.24 1.72 4.97
N PHE A 55 -4.19 1.67 5.79
CA PHE A 55 -2.82 1.86 5.35
C PHE A 55 -2.18 0.50 5.09
N THR A 56 -1.97 0.15 3.82
CA THR A 56 -1.23 -1.06 3.46
C THR A 56 0.25 -0.71 3.34
N ASP A 57 1.06 -1.17 4.31
CA ASP A 57 2.52 -1.04 4.24
C ASP A 57 3.10 -2.10 3.30
N TYR A 58 3.65 -1.66 2.16
CA TYR A 58 4.33 -2.53 1.19
C TYR A 58 5.84 -2.61 1.40
N SER A 59 6.36 -2.19 2.55
CA SER A 59 7.80 -2.24 2.86
C SER A 59 8.37 -3.66 2.78
N GLU A 60 7.56 -4.68 3.07
CA GLU A 60 7.95 -6.09 2.91
C GLU A 60 8.17 -6.50 1.44
N LEU A 61 7.31 -6.03 0.52
CA LEU A 61 7.49 -6.27 -0.92
C LEU A 61 8.80 -5.66 -1.45
N LYS A 62 9.28 -4.57 -0.87
CA LYS A 62 10.58 -3.99 -1.22
C LYS A 62 11.74 -4.91 -0.85
N ARG A 63 11.68 -5.58 0.31
CA ARG A 63 12.69 -6.56 0.72
C ARG A 63 12.69 -7.78 -0.19
N LEU A 64 11.50 -8.27 -0.54
CA LEU A 64 11.37 -9.38 -1.49
C LEU A 64 11.98 -9.03 -2.86
N ASN A 65 11.65 -7.85 -3.41
CA ASN A 65 12.23 -7.39 -4.68
C ASN A 65 13.76 -7.29 -4.63
N PHE A 66 14.33 -6.89 -3.48
CA PHE A 66 15.78 -6.84 -3.31
C PHE A 66 16.42 -8.24 -3.43
N GLU A 67 15.89 -9.24 -2.72
CA GLU A 67 16.43 -10.60 -2.78
C GLU A 67 16.23 -11.23 -4.16
N VAL A 68 15.10 -11.01 -4.82
CA VAL A 68 14.86 -11.47 -6.20
C VAL A 68 15.89 -10.88 -7.16
N ASN A 69 16.16 -9.57 -7.08
CA ASN A 69 17.17 -8.91 -7.90
C ASN A 69 18.58 -9.48 -7.65
N ARG A 70 18.91 -9.78 -6.39
CA ARG A 70 20.19 -10.38 -6.02
C ARG A 70 20.36 -11.77 -6.65
N ILE A 71 19.32 -12.61 -6.62
CA ILE A 71 19.36 -13.93 -7.28
C ILE A 71 19.46 -13.78 -8.79
N GLY A 72 18.68 -12.89 -9.39
CA GLY A 72 18.74 -12.60 -10.83
C GLY A 72 20.15 -12.20 -11.29
N ASN A 73 20.84 -11.38 -10.49
CA ASN A 73 22.23 -11.01 -10.76
C ASN A 73 23.19 -12.21 -10.69
N ASN A 74 23.03 -13.10 -9.71
CA ASN A 74 23.87 -14.30 -9.58
C ASN A 74 23.63 -15.28 -10.73
N ILE A 75 22.36 -15.49 -11.14
CA ILE A 75 22.03 -16.30 -12.33
C ILE A 75 22.69 -15.71 -13.57
N ASN A 76 22.63 -14.39 -13.75
CA ASN A 76 23.21 -13.73 -14.91
C ASN A 76 24.75 -13.85 -14.94
N GLN A 77 25.41 -13.82 -13.78
CA GLN A 77 26.85 -14.08 -13.68
C GLN A 77 27.19 -15.50 -14.09
N LEU A 78 26.40 -16.48 -13.64
CA LEU A 78 26.61 -17.88 -14.01
C LEU A 78 26.33 -18.16 -15.48
N ALA A 79 25.33 -17.52 -16.05
CA ALA A 79 25.07 -17.59 -17.48
C ALA A 79 26.25 -17.02 -18.29
N LYS A 80 26.87 -15.92 -17.85
CA LYS A 80 28.07 -15.35 -18.48
C LYS A 80 29.27 -16.28 -18.36
N LEU A 81 29.53 -16.84 -17.18
CA LEU A 81 30.61 -17.81 -16.97
C LEU A 81 30.42 -19.08 -17.81
N ALA A 82 29.20 -19.61 -17.86
CA ALA A 82 28.84 -20.73 -18.72
C ALA A 82 29.09 -20.44 -20.21
N HIS A 83 28.75 -19.22 -20.65
CA HIS A 83 28.97 -18.79 -22.02
C HIS A 83 30.45 -18.63 -22.35
N GLU A 84 31.24 -18.10 -21.41
CA GLU A 84 32.66 -17.81 -21.59
C GLU A 84 33.54 -19.06 -21.52
N PHE A 85 33.24 -20.00 -20.62
CA PHE A 85 34.04 -21.19 -20.38
C PHE A 85 33.45 -22.48 -20.98
N GLN A 86 32.26 -22.43 -21.58
CA GLN A 86 31.47 -23.59 -22.03
C GLN A 86 31.22 -24.67 -20.94
N GLU A 87 31.54 -24.37 -19.70
CA GLU A 87 31.37 -25.25 -18.54
C GLU A 87 30.80 -24.46 -17.36
N ILE A 88 30.00 -25.14 -16.54
CA ILE A 88 29.47 -24.62 -15.28
C ILE A 88 29.97 -25.53 -14.16
N SER A 89 30.54 -24.95 -13.10
CA SER A 89 30.98 -25.73 -11.95
C SER A 89 29.79 -26.30 -11.18
N PRO A 90 29.83 -27.57 -10.73
CA PRO A 90 28.83 -28.13 -9.84
C PRO A 90 28.63 -27.29 -8.56
N ALA A 91 29.68 -26.64 -8.06
CA ALA A 91 29.62 -25.77 -6.89
C ALA A 91 28.73 -24.53 -7.12
N ASP A 92 28.79 -23.97 -8.32
CA ASP A 92 27.99 -22.80 -8.71
C ASP A 92 26.50 -23.14 -8.78
N ILE A 93 26.18 -24.32 -9.32
CA ILE A 93 24.81 -24.85 -9.36
C ILE A 93 24.29 -25.07 -7.93
N GLN A 94 25.11 -25.63 -7.05
CA GLN A 94 24.76 -25.86 -5.65
C GLN A 94 24.49 -24.54 -4.91
N GLN A 95 25.30 -23.51 -5.18
CA GLN A 95 25.10 -22.19 -4.60
C GLN A 95 23.80 -21.55 -5.07
N LEU A 96 23.45 -21.65 -6.36
CA LEU A 96 22.16 -21.19 -6.88
C LEU A 96 20.97 -21.91 -6.25
N GLN A 97 21.06 -23.24 -6.15
CA GLN A 97 20.00 -24.05 -5.53
C GLN A 97 19.76 -23.65 -4.08
N THR A 98 20.84 -23.38 -3.33
CA THR A 98 20.76 -22.91 -1.94
C THR A 98 20.06 -21.54 -1.86
N GLN A 99 20.48 -20.59 -2.69
CA GLN A 99 19.87 -19.25 -2.72
C GLN A 99 18.38 -19.29 -3.09
N MET A 100 17.99 -20.19 -4.01
CA MET A 100 16.59 -20.35 -4.40
C MET A 100 15.75 -21.01 -3.29
N ALA A 101 16.34 -21.94 -2.54
CA ALA A 101 15.70 -22.55 -1.37
C ALA A 101 15.49 -21.51 -0.24
N ASP A 102 16.49 -20.65 0.00
CA ASP A 102 16.41 -19.56 0.97
C ASP A 102 15.30 -18.56 0.60
N LEU A 103 15.23 -18.16 -0.68
CA LEU A 103 14.16 -17.27 -1.17
C LEU A 103 12.78 -17.90 -1.02
N THR A 104 12.64 -19.18 -1.37
CA THR A 104 11.38 -19.93 -1.23
C THR A 104 10.93 -19.98 0.22
N THR A 105 11.88 -20.18 1.15
CA THR A 105 11.61 -20.20 2.59
C THR A 105 11.15 -18.84 3.06
N LEU A 106 11.87 -17.77 2.72
CA LEU A 106 11.56 -16.39 3.08
C LEU A 106 10.17 -15.95 2.57
N VAL A 107 9.85 -16.27 1.31
CA VAL A 107 8.51 -16.02 0.72
C VAL A 107 7.43 -16.81 1.46
N SER A 108 7.68 -18.10 1.74
CA SER A 108 6.69 -18.95 2.42
C SER A 108 6.39 -18.49 3.84
N GLU A 109 7.39 -17.95 4.55
CA GLU A 109 7.23 -17.41 5.90
C GLU A 109 6.47 -16.08 5.89
N GLN A 110 6.82 -15.17 4.98
CA GLN A 110 6.12 -13.89 4.83
C GLN A 110 4.64 -14.10 4.46
N LEU A 111 4.34 -14.99 3.50
CA LEU A 111 2.96 -15.33 3.14
C LEU A 111 2.16 -15.96 4.30
N LYS A 112 2.80 -16.71 5.19
CA LYS A 112 2.15 -17.25 6.40
C LYS A 112 1.81 -16.14 7.40
N GLN A 113 2.63 -15.11 7.53
CA GLN A 113 2.37 -13.97 8.41
C GLN A 113 1.21 -13.12 7.89
N VAL A 114 1.22 -12.77 6.60
CA VAL A 114 0.13 -12.03 5.95
C VAL A 114 -1.22 -12.76 6.13
N LYS A 115 -1.26 -14.08 5.86
CA LYS A 115 -2.47 -14.90 6.07
C LYS A 115 -2.93 -14.99 7.54
N LYS A 116 -2.03 -14.83 8.51
CA LYS A 116 -2.40 -14.81 9.95
C LYS A 116 -2.96 -13.45 10.34
N GLU A 117 -2.44 -12.37 9.79
CA GLU A 117 -2.93 -11.01 10.03
C GLU A 117 -4.32 -10.83 9.41
N GLU A 118 -4.55 -11.33 8.19
CA GLU A 118 -5.88 -11.34 7.55
C GLU A 118 -6.95 -12.11 8.34
N ARG A 119 -6.57 -13.14 9.11
CA ARG A 119 -7.52 -13.93 9.94
C ARG A 119 -7.85 -13.28 11.28
N ARG A 120 -7.12 -12.24 11.67
CA ARG A 120 -7.31 -11.52 12.94
C ARG A 120 -8.15 -10.25 12.78
N LEU A 121 -8.41 -9.85 11.54
CA LEU A 121 -9.41 -8.86 11.14
C LEU A 121 -10.75 -9.56 10.93
#